data_AF-A0A349D3C9-F1
#
_entry.id   AF-A0A349D3C9-F1
#
_cell.length_a   1.000
_cell.length_b   1.000
_cell.length_c   1.000
_cell.angle_alpha   90.00
_cell.angle_beta   90.00
_cell.angle_gamma   90.00
#
_symmetry.space_group_name_H-M   'P 1'
#
loop_
_entity.id
_entity.type
_entity.pdbx_description
1 polymer ?
#
loop_
_entity_poly.entity_id
_entity_poly.type
_entity_poly.pdbx_seq_one_letter_code
_entity_poly.pdbx_strand_id
1 'polypeptide(L)'
;MTMATLFPIIWLTGNMGAGKTTLARGLQEHFGHVDDMHPLFRRILILDGDEMRASISTEETLSPADRRRHNLRVARLASVLRAQGFLVLVAVIAPFASVRDEIDAICHPVWIYVKRGSPATADKPYEPPVHPHCTIDNDMLSIKDAREVAAQFLLRYCASRSPIVANVLPNSSAASGPLPVTIKPSTVTSSPVTCAS
;
A
#
# COMPACT_ATOMS: atom_id res chain seq x y z
N MET A 1 -17.57 4.35 19.33
CA MET A 1 -16.68 4.30 18.15
C MET A 1 -15.60 3.27 18.46
N THR A 2 -15.74 2.03 17.97
CA THR A 2 -14.80 0.92 18.23
C THR A 2 -13.51 1.15 17.44
N MET A 3 -12.33 0.84 18.02
CA MET A 3 -11.03 1.04 17.36
C MET A 3 -10.90 0.35 15.98
N ALA A 4 -11.74 -0.64 15.70
CA ALA A 4 -11.79 -1.39 14.43
C ALA A 4 -11.97 -0.53 13.17
N THR A 5 -12.57 0.65 13.26
CA THR A 5 -12.76 1.54 12.09
C THR A 5 -11.61 2.52 11.88
N LEU A 6 -10.62 2.54 12.76
CA LEU A 6 -9.57 3.57 12.77
C LEU A 6 -8.47 3.30 11.75
N PHE A 7 -8.16 2.02 11.48
CA PHE A 7 -7.07 1.63 10.58
C PHE A 7 -7.59 1.03 9.27
N PRO A 8 -7.00 1.41 8.13
CA PRO A 8 -7.34 0.82 6.84
C PRO A 8 -6.64 -0.52 6.61
N ILE A 9 -7.20 -1.30 5.68
CA ILE A 9 -6.45 -2.35 4.99
C ILE A 9 -5.87 -1.69 3.74
N ILE A 10 -4.56 -1.78 3.56
CA ILE A 10 -3.86 -1.26 2.39
C ILE A 10 -3.50 -2.43 1.51
N TRP A 11 -3.97 -2.44 0.27
CA TRP A 11 -3.64 -3.50 -0.68
C TRP A 11 -2.67 -2.98 -1.73
N LEU A 12 -1.43 -3.44 -1.66
CA LEU A 12 -0.41 -3.18 -2.67
C LEU A 12 -0.61 -4.18 -3.80
N THR A 13 -1.07 -3.70 -4.96
CA THR A 13 -1.18 -4.52 -6.17
C THR A 13 -0.15 -4.08 -7.20
N GLY A 14 0.30 -5.00 -8.04
CA GLY A 14 1.32 -4.76 -9.05
C GLY A 14 1.92 -6.06 -9.56
N ASN A 15 2.61 -5.99 -10.69
CA ASN A 15 3.27 -7.15 -11.28
C ASN A 15 4.25 -7.83 -10.32
N MET A 16 4.57 -9.10 -10.60
CA MET A 16 5.66 -9.78 -9.90
C MET A 16 6.95 -8.97 -10.05
N GLY A 17 7.71 -8.79 -8.96
CA GLY A 17 8.92 -7.95 -8.96
C GLY A 17 8.67 -6.45 -8.90
N ALA A 18 7.43 -5.96 -8.85
CA ALA A 18 7.14 -4.52 -8.76
C ALA A 18 7.66 -3.85 -7.48
N GLY A 19 8.03 -4.62 -6.44
CA GLY A 19 8.55 -4.09 -5.17
C GLY A 19 7.52 -3.97 -4.05
N LYS A 20 6.38 -4.67 -4.15
CA LYS A 20 5.29 -4.65 -3.15
C LYS A 20 5.79 -5.00 -1.74
N THR A 21 6.46 -6.14 -1.58
CA THR A 21 6.99 -6.60 -0.29
C THR A 21 8.05 -5.65 0.27
N THR A 22 8.95 -5.15 -0.59
CA THR A 22 9.95 -4.15 -0.21
C THR A 22 9.30 -2.87 0.29
N LEU A 23 8.28 -2.37 -0.41
CA LEU A 23 7.53 -1.19 0.02
C LEU A 23 6.78 -1.43 1.33
N ALA A 24 6.10 -2.57 1.49
CA ALA A 24 5.39 -2.92 2.71
C ALA A 24 6.31 -2.98 3.93
N ARG A 25 7.44 -3.69 3.82
CA ARG A 25 8.46 -3.79 4.89
C ARG A 25 9.07 -2.43 5.19
N GLY A 26 9.43 -1.67 4.16
CA GLY A 26 9.96 -0.32 4.33
C GLY A 26 8.98 0.63 5.03
N LEU A 27 7.67 0.51 4.77
CA LEU A 27 6.64 1.26 5.50
C LEU A 27 6.52 0.82 6.96
N GLN A 28 6.50 -0.49 7.22
CA GLN A 28 6.47 -1.02 8.58
C GLN A 28 7.70 -0.55 9.39
N GLU A 29 8.89 -0.61 8.81
CA GLU A 29 10.13 -0.08 9.40
C GLU A 29 10.04 1.43 9.61
N HIS A 30 9.61 2.19 8.60
CA HIS A 30 9.50 3.66 8.69
C HIS A 30 8.57 4.09 9.82
N PHE A 31 7.45 3.41 10.04
CA PHE A 31 6.55 3.74 11.15
C PHE A 31 6.93 3.08 12.48
N GLY A 32 7.70 1.99 12.44
CA GLY A 32 8.14 1.25 13.63
C GLY A 32 9.39 1.83 14.31
N HIS A 33 10.30 2.44 13.53
CA HIS A 33 11.55 3.02 14.04
C HIS A 33 11.42 4.48 14.47
N VAL A 34 10.35 5.18 14.08
CA VAL A 34 10.17 6.57 14.47
C VAL A 34 9.59 6.60 15.87
N ASP A 35 10.48 6.57 16.85
CA ASP A 35 10.24 6.80 18.28
C ASP A 35 9.15 7.87 18.48
N ASP A 36 8.06 7.46 19.12
CA ASP A 36 6.96 8.27 19.65
C ASP A 36 6.20 9.24 18.72
N MET A 37 6.62 9.46 17.46
CA MET A 37 5.92 10.40 16.57
C MET A 37 4.63 9.84 15.96
N HIS A 38 4.55 8.52 15.80
CA HIS A 38 3.42 7.84 15.16
C HIS A 38 2.90 6.65 15.97
N PRO A 39 2.47 6.87 17.23
CA PRO A 39 2.08 5.79 18.15
C PRO A 39 0.93 4.91 17.61
N LEU A 40 0.12 5.47 16.70
CA LEU A 40 -0.97 4.78 16.03
C LEU A 40 -0.48 3.71 15.03
N PHE A 41 0.73 3.83 14.50
CA PHE A 41 1.26 2.93 13.47
C PHE A 41 2.15 1.81 14.05
N ARG A 42 2.22 1.65 15.38
CA ARG A 42 2.94 0.51 16.02
C ARG A 42 2.28 -0.85 15.82
N ARG A 43 1.09 -0.90 15.21
CA ARG A 43 0.30 -2.12 14.97
C ARG A 43 0.17 -2.42 13.47
N ILE A 44 1.27 -2.26 12.73
CA ILE A 44 1.30 -2.65 11.31
C ILE A 44 1.62 -4.14 11.19
N LEU A 45 0.75 -4.87 10.51
CA LEU A 45 0.99 -6.25 10.09
C LEU A 45 1.11 -6.32 8.57
N ILE A 46 2.02 -7.18 8.08
CA ILE A 46 2.19 -7.45 6.66
C ILE A 46 1.62 -8.82 6.35
N LEU A 47 0.76 -8.91 5.33
CA LEU A 47 0.35 -10.15 4.69
C LEU A 47 1.07 -10.26 3.34
N ASP A 48 2.23 -10.90 3.32
CA ASP A 48 3.03 -11.11 2.12
C ASP A 48 2.53 -12.30 1.29
N GLY A 49 2.51 -12.17 -0.03
CA GLY A 49 1.95 -13.21 -0.90
C GLY A 49 2.66 -14.56 -0.80
N ASP A 50 3.98 -14.58 -0.64
CA ASP A 50 4.73 -15.82 -0.57
C ASP A 50 4.58 -16.45 0.82
N GLU A 51 4.63 -15.66 1.88
CA GLU A 51 4.39 -16.09 3.27
C GLU A 51 2.95 -16.61 3.46
N MET A 52 1.94 -15.93 2.87
CA MET A 52 0.55 -16.35 2.92
C MET A 52 0.31 -17.63 2.11
N ARG A 53 1.00 -17.82 0.98
CA ARG A 53 0.92 -19.08 0.22
C ARG A 53 1.46 -20.25 1.02
N ALA A 54 2.62 -20.07 1.65
CA ALA A 54 3.26 -21.09 2.47
C ALA A 54 2.48 -21.44 3.75
N SER A 55 1.53 -20.61 4.17
CA SER A 55 0.77 -20.80 5.42
C SER A 55 -0.69 -21.20 5.19
N ILE A 56 -1.46 -20.38 4.46
CA ILE A 56 -2.92 -20.51 4.36
C ILE A 56 -3.39 -20.97 2.97
N SER A 57 -2.48 -21.33 2.07
CA SER A 57 -2.78 -21.79 0.70
C SER A 57 -1.76 -22.83 0.20
N THR A 58 -1.35 -23.73 1.08
CA THR A 58 -0.25 -24.70 0.85
C THR A 58 -0.51 -25.72 -0.25
N GLU A 59 -1.77 -26.02 -0.54
CA GLU A 59 -2.19 -26.99 -1.56
C GLU A 59 -2.52 -26.35 -2.91
N GLU A 60 -2.42 -25.02 -3.02
CA GLU A 60 -2.85 -24.28 -4.21
C GLU A 60 -1.74 -24.10 -5.23
N THR A 61 -2.08 -24.26 -6.51
CA THR A 61 -1.18 -23.99 -7.63
C THR A 61 -1.20 -22.50 -8.03
N LEU A 62 -0.64 -22.17 -9.19
CA LEU A 62 -0.66 -20.83 -9.78
C LEU A 62 -1.81 -20.63 -10.79
N SER A 63 -2.80 -21.52 -10.82
CA SER A 63 -3.98 -21.39 -11.69
C SER A 63 -4.80 -20.12 -11.37
N PRO A 64 -5.58 -19.57 -12.32
CA PRO A 64 -6.43 -18.41 -12.06
C PRO A 64 -7.43 -18.64 -10.91
N ALA A 65 -8.04 -19.83 -10.83
CA ALA A 65 -8.99 -20.18 -9.78
C ALA A 65 -8.32 -20.24 -8.39
N ASP A 66 -7.11 -20.79 -8.33
CA ASP A 66 -6.33 -20.89 -7.10
C ASP A 66 -5.86 -19.50 -6.64
N ARG A 67 -5.37 -18.67 -7.57
CA ARG A 67 -5.05 -17.24 -7.30
C ARG A 67 -6.24 -16.48 -6.75
N ARG A 68 -7.44 -16.70 -7.29
CA ARG A 68 -8.67 -16.11 -6.77
C ARG A 68 -8.93 -16.57 -5.33
N ARG A 69 -8.95 -17.89 -5.06
CA ARG A 69 -9.20 -18.41 -3.70
C ARG A 69 -8.18 -17.90 -2.69
N HIS A 70 -6.90 -17.90 -3.04
CA HIS A 70 -5.83 -17.32 -2.23
C HIS A 70 -6.13 -15.85 -1.87
N ASN A 71 -6.42 -15.02 -2.87
CA ASN A 71 -6.72 -13.60 -2.67
C ASN A 71 -7.94 -13.39 -1.75
N LEU A 72 -9.02 -14.17 -1.91
CA LEU A 72 -10.19 -14.06 -1.04
C LEU A 72 -9.91 -14.52 0.39
N ARG A 73 -9.04 -15.52 0.61
CA ARG A 73 -8.59 -15.92 1.95
C ARG A 73 -7.80 -14.81 2.63
N VAL A 74 -6.86 -14.20 1.91
CA VAL A 74 -6.08 -13.07 2.41
C VAL A 74 -6.99 -11.87 2.73
N ALA A 75 -7.98 -11.58 1.89
CA ALA A 75 -8.94 -10.50 2.13
C ALA A 75 -9.75 -10.71 3.42
N ARG A 76 -10.21 -11.94 3.67
CA ARG A 76 -10.93 -12.30 4.91
C ARG A 76 -10.03 -12.20 6.13
N LEU A 77 -8.79 -12.70 6.05
CA LEU A 77 -7.80 -12.58 7.13
C LEU A 77 -7.49 -11.11 7.44
N ALA A 78 -7.26 -10.29 6.42
CA ALA A 78 -7.03 -8.86 6.57
C ALA A 78 -8.20 -8.16 7.26
N SER A 79 -9.45 -8.54 6.93
CA SER A 79 -10.66 -8.04 7.58
C SER A 79 -10.69 -8.36 9.07
N VAL A 80 -10.38 -9.60 9.45
CA VAL A 80 -10.32 -10.03 10.86
C VAL A 80 -9.23 -9.26 11.62
N LEU A 81 -8.03 -9.14 11.05
CA LEU A 81 -6.91 -8.41 11.67
C LEU A 81 -7.24 -6.92 11.84
N ARG A 82 -7.84 -6.28 10.81
CA ARG A 82 -8.32 -4.90 10.92
C ARG A 82 -9.34 -4.74 12.05
N ALA A 83 -10.26 -5.70 12.20
CA ALA A 83 -11.25 -5.67 13.27
C ALA A 83 -10.60 -5.73 14.68
N GLN A 84 -9.41 -6.32 14.81
CA GLN A 84 -8.61 -6.31 16.05
C GLN A 84 -7.78 -5.02 16.24
N GLY A 85 -7.91 -4.04 15.34
CA GLY A 85 -7.24 -2.74 15.43
C GLY A 85 -5.82 -2.73 14.86
N PHE A 86 -5.51 -3.63 13.93
CA PHE A 86 -4.26 -3.58 13.16
C PHE A 86 -4.42 -2.74 11.88
N LEU A 87 -3.37 -2.03 11.49
CA LEU A 87 -3.21 -1.56 10.12
C LEU A 87 -2.60 -2.72 9.32
N VAL A 88 -3.32 -3.19 8.30
CA VAL A 88 -2.89 -4.37 7.54
C VAL A 88 -2.34 -3.91 6.19
N LEU A 89 -1.08 -4.21 5.91
CA LEU A 89 -0.45 -4.04 4.61
C LEU A 89 -0.48 -5.39 3.87
N VAL A 90 -1.25 -5.49 2.81
CA VAL A 90 -1.35 -6.69 1.97
C VAL A 90 -0.44 -6.52 0.75
N ALA A 91 0.58 -7.38 0.62
CA ALA A 91 1.55 -7.35 -0.48
C ALA A 91 1.33 -8.50 -1.47
N VAL A 92 0.07 -8.69 -1.90
CA VAL A 92 -0.35 -9.83 -2.74
C VAL A 92 -0.74 -9.37 -4.14
N ILE A 93 -0.34 -10.12 -5.16
CA ILE A 93 -0.76 -9.85 -6.54
C ILE A 93 -2.25 -10.19 -6.76
N ALA A 94 -3.04 -9.19 -7.13
CA ALA A 94 -4.44 -9.33 -7.55
C ALA A 94 -4.56 -8.95 -9.04
N PRO A 95 -4.24 -9.87 -9.97
CA PRO A 95 -4.01 -9.52 -11.37
C PRO A 95 -5.27 -9.19 -12.16
N PHE A 96 -6.43 -9.74 -11.77
CA PHE A 96 -7.68 -9.59 -12.51
C PHE A 96 -8.60 -8.58 -11.83
N ALA A 97 -9.26 -7.72 -12.61
CA ALA A 97 -10.22 -6.73 -12.11
C ALA A 97 -11.37 -7.40 -11.35
N SER A 98 -11.92 -8.49 -11.89
CA SER A 98 -13.00 -9.25 -11.24
C SER A 98 -12.65 -9.72 -9.83
N VAL A 99 -11.40 -10.15 -9.60
CA VAL A 99 -10.95 -10.58 -8.26
C VAL A 99 -10.80 -9.38 -7.34
N ARG A 100 -10.39 -8.22 -7.84
CA ARG A 100 -10.33 -6.99 -7.04
C ARG A 100 -11.72 -6.52 -6.62
N ASP A 101 -12.72 -6.62 -7.49
CA ASP A 101 -14.13 -6.30 -7.15
C ASP A 101 -14.64 -7.20 -6.01
N GLU A 102 -14.28 -8.48 -6.01
CA GLU A 102 -14.62 -9.40 -4.92
C GLU A 102 -13.89 -9.08 -3.61
N ILE A 103 -12.62 -8.69 -3.68
CA ILE A 103 -11.86 -8.23 -2.51
C ILE A 103 -12.50 -6.95 -1.95
N ASP A 104 -12.90 -6.02 -2.81
CA ASP A 104 -13.60 -4.79 -2.44
C ASP A 104 -14.87 -5.09 -1.67
N ALA A 105 -15.66 -6.06 -2.13
CA ALA A 105 -16.87 -6.50 -1.44
C ALA A 105 -16.61 -7.14 -0.06
N ILE A 106 -15.41 -7.67 0.19
CA ILE A 106 -15.06 -8.35 1.46
C ILE A 106 -14.52 -7.37 2.49
N CYS A 107 -13.58 -6.50 2.11
CA CYS A 107 -12.82 -5.72 3.09
C CYS A 107 -12.62 -4.25 2.74
N HIS A 108 -13.10 -3.79 1.59
CA HIS A 108 -12.99 -2.40 1.13
C HIS A 108 -11.56 -1.81 1.32
N PRO A 109 -10.53 -2.43 0.73
CA PRO A 109 -9.16 -1.99 0.94
C PRO A 109 -8.87 -0.65 0.24
N VAL A 110 -7.84 0.02 0.72
CA VAL A 110 -7.20 1.13 0.03
C VAL A 110 -6.20 0.56 -0.96
N TRP A 111 -6.55 0.57 -2.23
CA TRP A 111 -5.69 0.13 -3.32
C TRP A 111 -4.52 1.09 -3.56
N ILE A 112 -3.29 0.58 -3.44
CA ILE A 112 -2.07 1.23 -3.92
C ILE A 112 -1.53 0.42 -5.09
N TYR A 113 -1.47 1.02 -6.27
CA TYR A 113 -0.86 0.40 -7.43
C TYR A 113 0.65 0.65 -7.44
N VAL A 114 1.43 -0.41 -7.27
CA VAL A 114 2.90 -0.38 -7.42
C VAL A 114 3.21 -0.74 -8.87
N LYS A 115 3.45 0.28 -9.68
CA LYS A 115 3.78 0.15 -11.10
C LYS A 115 5.28 -0.06 -11.25
N ARG A 116 5.66 -1.01 -12.10
CA ARG A 116 7.04 -1.28 -12.53
C ARG A 116 7.06 -2.07 -13.82
N GLY A 117 7.87 -1.65 -14.79
CA GLY A 117 8.24 -2.42 -15.97
C GLY A 117 7.13 -2.63 -17.01
N SER A 118 7.51 -3.38 -18.05
CA SER A 118 6.76 -3.60 -19.30
C SER A 118 5.33 -4.16 -19.10
N PRO A 119 4.44 -3.90 -20.07
CA PRO A 119 3.04 -4.32 -20.02
C PRO A 119 2.87 -5.84 -19.86
N ALA A 120 1.69 -6.24 -19.40
CA ALA A 120 1.32 -7.64 -19.23
C ALA A 120 1.60 -8.46 -20.50
N THR A 121 2.15 -9.67 -20.32
CA THR A 121 2.36 -10.62 -21.40
C THR A 121 1.28 -11.70 -21.36
N ALA A 122 1.08 -12.43 -22.46
CA ALA A 122 0.14 -13.55 -22.51
C ALA A 122 0.39 -14.59 -21.41
N ASP A 123 1.66 -14.82 -21.05
CA ASP A 123 2.07 -15.76 -20.01
C ASP A 123 1.91 -15.21 -18.57
N LYS A 124 1.79 -13.89 -18.43
CA LYS A 124 1.64 -13.20 -17.13
C LYS A 124 0.59 -12.10 -17.24
N PRO A 125 -0.70 -12.47 -17.38
CA PRO A 125 -1.77 -11.49 -17.48
C PRO A 125 -1.87 -10.71 -16.17
N TYR A 126 -1.85 -9.38 -16.29
CA TYR A 126 -2.09 -8.44 -15.19
C TYR A 126 -2.85 -7.24 -15.75
N GLU A 127 -4.04 -7.00 -15.21
CA GLU A 127 -4.88 -5.87 -15.54
C GLU A 127 -4.58 -4.75 -14.54
N PRO A 128 -3.99 -3.62 -14.96
CA PRO A 128 -3.79 -2.48 -14.05
C PRO A 128 -5.12 -2.01 -13.45
N PRO A 129 -5.14 -1.60 -12.16
CA PRO A 129 -6.34 -1.01 -11.58
C PRO A 129 -6.66 0.32 -12.26
N VAL A 130 -7.93 0.56 -12.57
CA VAL A 130 -8.40 1.77 -13.26
C VAL A 130 -8.42 2.98 -12.31
N HIS A 131 -8.86 2.77 -11.07
CA HIS A 131 -9.00 3.81 -10.05
C HIS A 131 -8.34 3.42 -8.72
N PRO A 132 -7.02 3.18 -8.68
CA PRO A 132 -6.34 3.00 -7.41
C PRO A 132 -6.38 4.30 -6.60
N HIS A 133 -6.35 4.19 -5.27
CA HIS A 133 -6.30 5.36 -4.39
C HIS A 133 -4.95 6.09 -4.47
N CYS A 134 -3.89 5.37 -4.81
CA CYS A 134 -2.55 5.90 -5.04
C CYS A 134 -1.82 5.04 -6.07
N THR A 135 -1.00 5.65 -6.92
CA THR A 135 -0.04 4.95 -7.78
C THR A 135 1.38 5.32 -7.38
N ILE A 136 2.19 4.30 -7.11
CA ILE A 136 3.63 4.40 -6.88
C ILE A 136 4.34 3.90 -8.14
N ASP A 137 4.94 4.80 -8.91
CA ASP A 137 5.63 4.46 -10.15
C ASP A 137 7.12 4.23 -9.89
N ASN A 138 7.48 2.97 -9.68
CA ASN A 138 8.88 2.56 -9.42
C ASN A 138 9.76 2.60 -10.68
N ASP A 139 9.21 2.92 -11.86
CA ASP A 139 10.04 3.25 -13.04
C ASP A 139 10.56 4.70 -12.96
N MET A 140 9.94 5.54 -12.13
CA MET A 140 10.25 6.96 -11.99
C MET A 140 10.80 7.34 -10.61
N LEU A 141 10.55 6.52 -9.59
CA LEU A 141 10.90 6.80 -8.20
C LEU A 141 12.03 5.88 -7.72
N SER A 142 12.94 6.44 -6.93
CA SER A 142 13.85 5.62 -6.13
C SER A 142 13.07 4.86 -5.05
N ILE A 143 13.65 3.78 -4.51
CA ILE A 143 13.02 3.02 -3.40
C ILE A 143 12.71 3.92 -2.20
N LYS A 144 13.62 4.86 -1.90
CA LYS A 144 13.46 5.82 -0.80
C LYS A 144 12.27 6.74 -1.05
N ASP A 145 12.15 7.31 -2.25
CA ASP A 145 11.08 8.25 -2.59
C ASP A 145 9.73 7.54 -2.70
N ALA A 146 9.70 6.33 -3.27
CA ALA A 146 8.51 5.48 -3.30
C ALA A 146 7.96 5.21 -1.90
N ARG A 147 8.84 4.91 -0.93
CA ARG A 147 8.48 4.74 0.48
C ARG A 147 7.95 6.03 1.09
N GLU A 148 8.62 7.16 0.87
CA GLU A 148 8.21 8.46 1.40
C GLU A 148 6.83 8.87 0.89
N VAL A 149 6.59 8.74 -0.43
CA VAL A 149 5.29 9.01 -1.05
C VAL A 149 4.20 8.13 -0.44
N ALA A 150 4.46 6.82 -0.30
CA ALA A 150 3.50 5.89 0.28
C ALA A 150 3.23 6.22 1.76
N ALA A 151 4.25 6.59 2.54
CA ALA A 151 4.10 6.98 3.94
C ALA A 151 3.25 8.25 4.09
N GLN A 152 3.55 9.29 3.31
CA GLN A 152 2.76 10.53 3.29
C GLN A 152 1.31 10.30 2.87
N PHE A 153 1.09 9.44 1.87
CA PHE A 153 -0.25 9.03 1.46
C PHE A 153 -1.01 8.38 2.62
N LEU A 154 -0.40 7.42 3.32
CA LEU A 154 -1.04 6.73 4.45
C LEU A 154 -1.37 7.69 5.61
N LEU A 155 -0.44 8.57 5.95
CA LEU A 155 -0.65 9.59 6.99
C LEU A 155 -1.85 10.47 6.65
N ARG A 156 -1.92 11.00 5.42
CA ARG A 156 -3.04 11.85 4.96
C ARG A 156 -4.35 11.08 4.91
N TYR A 157 -4.33 9.85 4.37
CA TYR A 157 -5.51 9.01 4.30
C TYR A 157 -6.12 8.77 5.69
N CYS A 158 -5.29 8.35 6.65
CA CYS A 158 -5.73 8.09 8.02
C CYS A 158 -6.21 9.38 8.73
N ALA A 159 -5.49 10.50 8.57
CA ALA A 159 -5.88 11.78 9.16
C ALA A 159 -7.26 12.26 8.64
N SER A 160 -7.53 12.10 7.33
CA SER A 160 -8.81 12.51 6.73
C SER A 160 -10.03 11.71 7.20
N ARG A 161 -9.82 10.52 7.77
CA ARG A 161 -10.88 9.57 8.15
C ARG A 161 -11.14 9.53 9.65
N SER A 162 -10.27 10.12 10.48
CA SER A 162 -10.41 10.12 11.93
C SER A 162 -9.83 11.39 12.54
N PRO A 163 -10.68 12.25 13.16
CA PRO A 163 -10.22 13.44 13.87
C PRO A 163 -9.23 13.11 15.00
N ILE A 164 -9.38 11.93 15.63
CA ILE A 164 -8.47 11.43 16.66
C ILE A 164 -7.07 11.20 16.06
N VAL A 165 -7.01 10.61 14.87
CA VAL A 165 -5.74 10.39 14.17
C VAL A 165 -5.12 11.73 13.74
N ALA A 166 -5.93 12.65 13.21
CA ALA A 166 -5.47 13.97 12.78
C ALA A 166 -4.80 14.78 13.91
N ASN A 167 -5.29 14.64 15.14
CA ASN A 167 -4.76 15.35 16.31
C ASN A 167 -3.48 14.71 16.90
N VAL A 168 -3.22 13.44 16.60
CA VAL A 168 -2.06 12.69 17.13
C VAL A 168 -0.89 12.69 16.15
N LEU A 169 -1.12 12.92 14.85
CA LEU A 169 -0.05 12.97 13.87
C LEU A 169 0.58 14.37 13.80
N PRO A 170 1.89 14.52 14.04
CA PRO A 170 2.55 15.82 14.27
C PRO A 170 2.55 16.82 13.09
N ASN A 171 2.03 16.46 11.91
CA ASN A 171 2.05 17.31 10.70
C ASN A 171 0.73 17.26 9.90
N SER A 172 -0.43 17.32 10.55
CA SER A 172 -1.75 17.30 9.87
C SER A 172 -2.15 18.62 9.19
N SER A 173 -1.41 19.72 9.39
CA SER A 173 -1.76 21.05 8.85
C SER A 173 -1.52 21.23 7.35
N ALA A 174 -0.87 20.28 6.66
CA ALA A 174 -0.70 20.29 5.20
C ALA A 174 -1.86 19.61 4.43
N ALA A 175 -2.95 19.24 5.12
CA ALA A 175 -4.00 18.36 4.60
C ALA A 175 -5.20 19.06 3.91
N SER A 176 -5.06 20.30 3.45
CA SER A 176 -6.10 20.98 2.66
C SER A 176 -5.77 20.97 1.16
N GLY A 177 -5.81 19.79 0.55
CA GLY A 177 -5.63 19.64 -0.90
C GLY A 177 -6.06 18.25 -1.37
N PRO A 178 -6.56 18.11 -2.61
CA PRO A 178 -6.96 16.81 -3.14
C PRO A 178 -5.77 15.83 -3.14
N LEU A 179 -6.03 14.57 -2.82
CA LEU A 179 -5.04 13.49 -2.83
C LEU A 179 -4.38 13.46 -4.22
N PRO A 180 -3.05 13.60 -4.34
CA PRO A 180 -2.39 13.52 -5.64
C PRO A 180 -2.51 12.08 -6.16
N VAL A 181 -3.28 11.92 -7.23
CA VAL A 181 -3.46 10.65 -7.94
C VAL A 181 -2.15 10.16 -8.57
N THR A 182 -1.21 11.09 -8.81
CA THR A 182 0.14 10.85 -9.30
C THR A 182 1.08 11.90 -8.72
N ILE A 183 2.04 11.51 -7.88
CA ILE A 183 3.13 12.43 -7.49
C ILE A 183 4.21 12.32 -8.57
N LYS A 184 4.26 13.31 -9.47
CA LYS A 184 5.43 13.49 -10.35
C LYS A 184 6.61 13.93 -9.50
N PRO A 185 7.85 13.52 -9.83
CA PRO A 185 9.04 13.98 -9.11
C PRO A 185 9.05 15.50 -9.08
N SER A 186 9.19 16.09 -7.90
CA SER A 186 9.41 17.52 -7.74
C SER A 186 10.67 17.90 -8.53
N THR A 187 10.54 18.79 -9.50
CA THR A 187 11.67 19.45 -10.14
C THR A 187 12.46 20.17 -9.05
N VAL A 188 13.59 19.60 -8.66
CA VAL A 188 14.59 20.32 -7.87
C VAL A 188 15.13 21.41 -8.78
N THR A 189 14.66 22.65 -8.59
CA THR A 189 15.34 23.82 -9.12
C THR A 189 16.69 23.93 -8.42
N SER A 190 17.73 23.39 -9.06
CA SER A 190 19.10 23.69 -8.69
C SER A 190 19.41 25.12 -9.13
N SER A 191 19.36 26.06 -8.18
CA SER A 191 20.05 27.35 -8.35
C SER A 191 21.56 27.07 -8.42
N PRO A 192 22.30 27.64 -9.39
CA PRO A 192 23.72 27.40 -9.51
C PRO A 192 24.47 28.15 -8.39
N VAL A 193 25.23 27.41 -7.58
CA VAL A 193 26.26 27.99 -6.74
C VAL A 193 27.44 28.36 -7.64
N THR A 194 27.62 29.65 -7.87
CA THR A 194 28.84 30.21 -8.48
C THR A 194 30.01 30.05 -7.51
N CYS A 195 30.98 29.20 -7.86
CA CYS A 195 32.33 29.29 -7.31
C CYS A 195 33.04 30.48 -7.94
N ALA A 196 33.31 31.52 -7.15
CA ALA A 196 34.32 32.50 -7.50
C ALA A 196 35.71 31.90 -7.18
N SER A 197 36.56 31.96 -8.20
CA SER A 197 38.00 31.66 -8.22
C SER A 197 38.82 32.56 -7.30
#